data_AF-A0AAV7JC99-F1
#
_entry.id   AF-A0AAV7JC99-F1
#
_cell.length_a   1.000
_cell.length_b   1.000
_cell.length_c   1.000
_cell.angle_alpha   90.00
_cell.angle_beta   90.00
_cell.angle_gamma   90.00
#
_symmetry.space_group_name_H-M   'P 1'
#
loop_
_entity.id
_entity.type
_entity.pdbx_description
1 polymer ?
#
loop_
_entity_poly.entity_id
_entity_poly.type
_entity_poly.pdbx_seq_one_letter_code
_entity_poly.pdbx_strand_id
1 'polypeptide(L)'
;MKLNEFGMDLESDIVAITTDGCDMMREVGRIIQPFQQLCYAHGLQLVIQDVFYSNSHNTGELSYYSSANETDEEGDLVIADVDDETDGLIVLRR
;
A
#
# COMPACT_ATOMS: atom_id res chain seq x y z
N MET A 1 -10.86 -13.06 25.35
CA MET A 1 -9.81 -12.44 24.50
C MET A 1 -8.49 -12.52 25.26
N LYS A 2 -7.34 -12.75 24.60
CA LYS A 2 -6.03 -12.87 25.28
C LYS A 2 -5.68 -11.65 26.15
N LEU A 3 -6.21 -10.48 25.84
CA LEU A 3 -6.01 -9.24 26.61
C LEU A 3 -6.47 -9.35 28.07
N ASN A 4 -7.56 -10.08 28.34
CA ASN A 4 -8.08 -10.25 29.70
C ASN A 4 -7.09 -10.99 30.61
N GLU A 5 -6.20 -11.83 30.07
CA GLU A 5 -5.14 -12.51 30.84
C GLU A 5 -4.12 -11.51 31.40
N PHE A 6 -4.01 -10.33 30.78
CA PHE A 6 -3.15 -9.23 31.19
C PHE A 6 -3.91 -8.12 31.91
N GLY A 7 -5.21 -8.31 32.19
CA GLY A 7 -6.07 -7.28 32.77
C GLY A 7 -6.27 -6.08 31.86
N MET A 8 -6.15 -6.26 30.54
CA MET A 8 -6.35 -5.21 29.54
C MET A 8 -7.71 -5.34 28.85
N ASP A 9 -8.32 -4.20 28.56
CA ASP A 9 -9.55 -4.07 27.78
C ASP A 9 -9.28 -3.46 26.39
N LEU A 10 -9.99 -3.97 25.39
CA LEU A 10 -9.77 -3.58 24.00
C LEU A 10 -10.30 -2.18 23.67
N GLU A 11 -11.31 -1.69 24.39
CA GLU A 11 -11.91 -0.39 24.15
C GLU A 11 -11.21 0.71 24.95
N SER A 12 -10.82 0.44 26.20
CA SER A 12 -10.18 1.46 27.05
C SER A 12 -8.66 1.53 26.91
N ASP A 13 -7.98 0.40 26.71
CA ASP A 13 -6.52 0.34 26.88
C ASP A 13 -5.76 0.30 25.55
N ILE A 14 -6.45 -0.01 24.44
CA ILE A 14 -5.84 -0.07 23.11
C ILE A 14 -6.14 1.22 22.34
N VAL A 15 -5.09 2.02 22.11
CA VAL A 15 -5.21 3.31 21.40
C VAL A 15 -5.23 3.14 19.89
N ALA A 16 -4.43 2.20 19.36
CA ALA A 16 -4.29 1.98 17.92
C ALA A 16 -3.98 0.52 17.58
N ILE A 17 -4.37 0.10 16.38
CA ILE A 17 -4.17 -1.25 15.84
C ILE A 17 -3.62 -1.14 14.42
N THR A 18 -2.55 -1.90 14.15
CA THR A 18 -1.95 -2.00 12.83
C THR A 18 -2.38 -3.31 12.19
N THR A 19 -3.03 -3.25 11.04
CA THR A 19 -3.48 -4.44 10.28
C THR A 19 -2.76 -4.51 8.93
N ASP A 20 -2.46 -5.71 8.47
CA ASP A 20 -1.73 -5.95 7.22
C ASP A 20 -2.62 -5.86 5.98
N GLY A 21 -3.89 -6.25 6.07
CA GLY A 21 -4.83 -6.23 4.94
C GLY A 21 -5.96 -5.21 5.06
N CYS A 22 -6.35 -4.61 3.93
CA CYS A 22 -7.55 -3.75 3.83
C CYS A 22 -8.84 -4.47 4.27
N ASP A 23 -8.98 -5.75 3.96
CA ASP A 23 -10.16 -6.53 4.37
C ASP A 23 -10.20 -6.75 5.88
N MET A 24 -9.03 -6.96 6.49
CA MET A 24 -8.90 -7.05 7.94
C MET A 24 -9.21 -5.70 8.59
N MET A 25 -8.70 -4.59 8.05
CA MET A 25 -9.01 -3.24 8.53
C MET A 25 -10.51 -2.93 8.48
N ARG A 26 -11.23 -3.35 7.43
CA ARG A 26 -12.68 -3.14 7.30
C ARG A 26 -13.48 -3.95 8.31
N GLU A 27 -13.11 -5.20 8.51
CA GLU A 27 -13.81 -6.09 9.45
C GLU A 27 -13.52 -5.69 10.90
N VAL A 28 -12.25 -5.46 11.23
CA VAL A 28 -11.80 -5.03 12.54
C VAL A 28 -12.34 -3.64 12.87
N GLY A 29 -12.20 -2.67 11.97
CA GLY A 29 -12.71 -1.32 12.18
C GLY A 29 -14.24 -1.22 12.33
N ARG A 30 -15.00 -2.23 11.89
CA ARG A 30 -16.44 -2.31 12.16
C ARG A 30 -16.74 -2.82 13.58
N ILE A 31 -15.90 -3.70 14.10
CA ILE A 31 -16.14 -4.42 15.36
C ILE A 31 -15.55 -3.68 16.55
N ILE A 32 -14.43 -2.95 16.36
CA ILE A 32 -13.66 -2.36 17.44
C ILE A 32 -13.29 -0.90 17.14
N GLN A 33 -13.35 -0.07 18.19
CA GLN A 33 -13.20 1.38 18.11
C GLN A 33 -11.75 1.93 18.01
N PRO A 34 -10.66 1.22 18.36
CA PRO A 34 -9.31 1.81 18.31
C PRO A 34 -8.92 2.34 16.94
N PHE A 35 -8.01 3.32 16.91
CA PHE A 35 -7.48 3.89 15.66
C PHE A 35 -6.87 2.78 14.79
N GLN A 36 -7.38 2.63 13.57
CA GLN A 36 -6.89 1.61 12.64
C GLN A 36 -5.86 2.21 11.70
N GLN A 37 -4.69 1.59 11.61
CA GLN A 37 -3.64 1.94 10.66
C GLN A 37 -3.23 0.73 9.82
N LEU A 38 -2.72 0.99 8.61
CA LEU A 38 -2.20 -0.03 7.72
C LEU A 38 -0.76 -0.39 8.09
N CYS A 39 -0.39 -1.66 7.95
CA CYS A 39 0.97 -2.11 8.09
C CYS A 39 1.77 -1.76 6.83
N TYR A 40 2.53 -0.67 6.85
CA TYR A 40 3.37 -0.29 5.71
C TYR A 40 4.45 -1.32 5.37
N ALA A 41 4.94 -2.09 6.34
CA ALA A 41 5.86 -3.20 6.05
C ALA A 41 5.21 -4.25 5.14
N HIS A 42 3.92 -4.55 5.36
CA HIS A 42 3.16 -5.42 4.46
C HIS A 42 2.93 -4.77 3.10
N GLY A 43 2.57 -3.48 3.07
CA GLY A 43 2.42 -2.73 1.83
C GLY A 43 3.68 -2.73 0.96
N LEU A 44 4.85 -2.48 1.56
CA LEU A 44 6.14 -2.55 0.86
C LEU A 44 6.44 -3.96 0.35
N GLN A 45 6.15 -5.00 1.15
CA GLN A 45 6.31 -6.39 0.71
C GLN A 45 5.45 -6.67 -0.53
N LEU A 46 4.19 -6.22 -0.55
CA LEU A 46 3.28 -6.40 -1.69
C LEU A 46 3.82 -5.68 -2.93
N VAL A 47 4.28 -4.43 -2.80
CA VAL A 47 4.87 -3.69 -3.94
C VAL A 47 6.10 -4.41 -4.49
N ILE A 48 6.99 -4.90 -3.61
CA ILE A 48 8.16 -5.67 -4.04
C ILE A 48 7.73 -6.96 -4.75
N GLN A 49 6.71 -7.65 -4.25
CA GLN A 49 6.15 -8.84 -4.91
C GLN A 49 5.58 -8.51 -6.28
N ASP A 50 4.83 -7.42 -6.40
CA ASP A 50 4.23 -7.00 -7.67
C ASP A 50 5.29 -6.57 -8.69
N VAL A 51 6.36 -5.89 -8.26
CA VAL A 51 7.42 -5.42 -9.18
C VAL A 51 8.35 -6.55 -9.60
N PHE A 52 8.81 -7.37 -8.65
CA PHE A 52 9.87 -8.36 -8.91
C PHE A 52 9.35 -9.76 -9.23
N TYR A 53 8.11 -10.08 -8.84
CA TYR A 53 7.58 -11.44 -8.88
C TYR A 53 6.21 -11.55 -9.58
N SER A 54 5.76 -10.49 -10.28
CA SER A 54 4.59 -10.59 -11.14
C SER A 54 4.88 -11.55 -12.30
N ASN A 55 4.23 -12.72 -12.27
CA ASN A 55 4.24 -13.64 -13.42
C ASN A 55 3.64 -12.90 -14.61
N SER A 56 4.42 -12.76 -15.68
CA SER A 56 4.05 -12.12 -16.95
C SER A 56 3.00 -12.92 -17.76
N HIS A 57 2.07 -13.61 -17.10
CA HIS A 57 1.09 -14.48 -17.76
C HIS A 57 -0.13 -13.74 -18.33
N ASN A 58 -0.08 -12.41 -18.41
CA ASN A 58 -0.91 -11.61 -19.32
C ASN A 58 -0.02 -10.63 -20.08
N THR A 59 0.74 -11.13 -21.05
CA THR A 59 1.04 -10.36 -22.26
C THR A 59 -0.28 -10.12 -23.02
N GLY A 60 -1.01 -9.11 -22.57
CA GLY A 60 -2.26 -8.62 -23.13
C GLY A 60 -2.46 -7.20 -22.64
N GLU A 61 -1.89 -6.25 -23.38
CA GLU A 61 -1.94 -4.79 -23.19
C GLU A 61 -1.15 -4.21 -22.01
N LEU A 62 0.18 -4.44 -22.02
CA LEU A 62 1.11 -3.44 -21.50
C LEU A 62 1.39 -2.43 -22.63
N SER A 63 0.54 -1.40 -22.78
CA SER A 63 0.86 -0.26 -23.65
C SER A 63 1.92 0.59 -22.95
N TYR A 64 3.16 0.14 -23.07
CA TYR A 64 4.34 0.80 -22.52
C TYR A 64 4.54 2.16 -23.23
N TYR A 65 4.30 3.27 -22.54
CA TYR A 65 4.96 4.52 -22.91
C TYR A 65 6.40 4.47 -22.39
N SER A 66 7.26 3.86 -23.18
CA SER A 66 8.66 4.28 -23.31
C SER A 66 9.24 3.64 -24.56
N SER A 67 9.21 4.38 -25.66
CA SER A 67 10.16 4.15 -26.74
C SER A 67 11.42 4.94 -26.41
N ALA A 68 12.22 4.43 -25.47
CA ALA A 68 13.60 4.85 -25.31
C ALA A 68 14.47 3.74 -25.94
N ASN A 69 14.57 3.83 -27.26
CA ASN A 69 15.71 3.29 -27.98
C ASN A 69 16.94 3.96 -27.36
N GLU A 70 17.90 3.17 -26.84
CA GLU A 70 19.18 3.68 -26.39
C GLU A 70 19.95 4.20 -27.61
N THR A 71 19.65 5.43 -28.01
CA THR A 71 20.56 6.31 -28.72
C THR A 71 20.87 7.43 -27.74
N ASP A 72 22.09 7.35 -27.21
CA ASP A 72 22.84 8.37 -26.50
C ASP A 72 22.58 9.76 -27.08
N GLU A 73 21.68 10.58 -26.49
CA GLU A 73 21.70 12.05 -26.50
C GLU A 73 20.92 12.60 -25.28
N GLU A 74 21.50 13.61 -24.62
CA GLU A 74 21.06 14.29 -23.40
C GLU A 74 19.55 14.67 -23.43
N GLY A 75 18.74 14.07 -22.55
CA GLY A 75 17.31 14.37 -22.41
C GLY A 75 16.94 14.76 -20.99
N ASP A 76 16.54 16.01 -20.79
CA ASP A 76 16.18 16.66 -19.52
C ASP A 76 15.06 15.93 -18.76
N LEU A 77 15.27 15.73 -17.45
CA LEU A 77 14.32 15.06 -16.56
C LEU A 77 13.25 16.07 -16.10
N VAL A 78 12.11 16.10 -16.80
CA VAL A 78 11.00 16.97 -16.39
C VAL A 78 10.24 16.32 -15.23
N ILE A 79 10.58 16.73 -14.01
CA ILE A 79 9.78 16.46 -12.81
C ILE A 79 8.54 17.34 -12.92
N ALA A 80 7.37 16.74 -13.13
CA ALA A 80 6.12 17.47 -12.97
C ALA A 80 5.93 17.76 -11.48
N ASP A 81 5.86 19.04 -11.11
CA ASP A 81 5.45 19.48 -9.78
C ASP A 81 4.07 18.87 -9.47
N VAL A 82 4.06 17.85 -8.62
CA VAL A 82 2.83 17.30 -8.05
C VAL A 82 2.52 18.14 -6.83
N ASP A 83 1.43 18.91 -6.89
CA ASP A 83 0.93 19.69 -5.76
C ASP A 83 0.86 18.81 -4.50
N ASP A 84 1.45 19.32 -3.41
CA ASP A 84 1.71 18.70 -2.09
C ASP A 84 0.46 18.34 -1.27
N GLU A 85 -0.68 18.08 -1.91
CA GLU A 85 -1.97 17.79 -1.26
C GLU A 85 -2.52 16.38 -1.51
N THR A 86 -1.76 15.50 -2.16
CA THR A 86 -2.13 14.08 -2.21
C THR A 86 -1.03 13.22 -1.59
N ASP A 87 -1.22 12.88 -0.32
CA ASP A 87 -0.47 11.83 0.38
C ASP A 87 -0.53 10.53 -0.43
N GLY A 88 0.52 10.26 -1.23
CA GLY A 88 1.02 8.95 -1.63
C GLY A 88 0.01 7.88 -2.10
N LEU A 89 -1.16 8.25 -2.59
CA LEU A 89 -2.19 7.28 -2.93
C LEU A 89 -2.00 6.76 -4.36
N ILE A 90 -1.24 5.67 -4.50
CA ILE A 90 -1.23 4.88 -5.73
C ILE A 90 -2.57 4.12 -5.79
N VAL A 91 -3.50 4.63 -6.60
CA VAL A 91 -4.81 3.98 -6.80
C VAL A 91 -4.67 2.84 -7.81
N LEU A 92 -4.63 1.60 -7.31
CA LEU A 92 -4.82 0.39 -8.13
C LEU A 92 -6.33 0.09 -8.21
N ARG A 93 -6.95 0.31 -9.38
CA ARG A 93 -8.33 -0.14 -9.63
C ARG A 93 -8.34 -1.62 -10.04
N ARG A 94 -9.15 -2.40 -9.32
CA ARG A 94 -9.53 -3.78 -9.66
C ARG A 94 -10.36 -3.84 -10.93
#